data_AF-A0A5J4TRQ8-F1
#
_entry.id   AF-A0A5J4TRQ8-F1
#
_cell.length_a   1.000
_cell.length_b   1.000
_cell.length_c   1.000
_cell.angle_alpha   90.00
_cell.angle_beta   90.00
_cell.angle_gamma   90.00
#
_symmetry.space_group_name_H-M   'P 1'
#
loop_
_entity.id
_entity.type
_entity.pdbx_description
1 polymer ?
#
loop_
_entity_poly.entity_id
_entity_poly.type
_entity_poly.pdbx_seq_one_letter_code
_entity_poly.pdbx_strand_id
1 'polypeptide(L)'
;MKEEMMKRDAEVILTDVISFRTIQNISEASAKSLKACFIKPITTKDISLQLTKLLRELKIVGASAYSIRHSATTELAKLGIPERDLATFTHHSQNSRTVQQYYIFASQTRVSGMDRQLA
;
A
#
# COMPACT_ATOMS: atom_id res chain seq x y z
N MET A 1 4.06 23.86 -32.34
CA MET A 1 3.58 22.50 -32.01
C MET A 1 4.57 21.71 -31.15
N LYS A 2 5.87 21.62 -31.51
CA LYS A 2 6.90 20.94 -30.68
C LYS A 2 7.16 21.57 -29.30
N GLU A 3 7.18 22.90 -29.23
CA GLU A 3 7.50 23.64 -28.00
C GLU A 3 6.42 23.53 -26.90
N GLU A 4 5.15 23.50 -27.31
CA GLU A 4 4.00 23.20 -26.44
C GLU A 4 4.02 21.76 -25.92
N MET A 5 4.53 20.82 -26.72
CA MET A 5 4.72 19.43 -26.28
C MET A 5 5.80 19.32 -25.19
N MET A 6 6.93 20.01 -25.38
CA MET A 6 8.02 20.02 -24.38
C MET A 6 7.65 20.72 -23.07
N LYS A 7 6.77 21.74 -23.12
CA LYS A 7 6.22 22.37 -21.91
C LYS A 7 5.34 21.41 -21.10
N ARG A 8 4.49 20.63 -21.77
CA ARG A 8 3.67 19.61 -21.09
C ARG A 8 4.53 18.53 -20.46
N ASP A 9 5.58 18.09 -21.16
CA ASP A 9 6.53 17.11 -20.62
C ASP A 9 7.24 17.65 -19.37
N ALA A 10 7.63 18.93 -19.38
CA ALA A 10 8.23 19.59 -18.21
C ALA A 10 7.25 19.76 -17.03
N GLU A 11 5.99 20.11 -17.29
CA GLU A 11 4.96 20.20 -16.25
C GLU A 11 4.61 18.85 -15.62
N VAL A 12 4.56 17.78 -16.44
CA VAL A 12 4.36 16.41 -15.95
C VAL A 12 5.53 15.99 -15.05
N ILE A 13 6.77 16.24 -15.47
CA ILE A 13 7.96 15.93 -14.66
C ILE A 13 7.96 16.73 -13.34
N LEU A 14 7.63 18.02 -13.39
CA LEU A 14 7.52 18.84 -12.18
C LEU A 14 6.44 18.32 -11.23
N THR A 15 5.30 17.91 -11.77
CA THR A 15 4.20 17.36 -10.99
C THR A 15 4.59 16.05 -10.32
N ASP A 16 5.26 15.15 -11.05
CA ASP A 16 5.73 13.86 -10.52
C ASP A 16 6.79 14.04 -9.43
N VAL A 17 7.73 14.97 -9.61
CA VAL A 17 8.76 15.29 -8.62
C VAL A 17 8.14 15.88 -7.35
N ILE A 18 7.15 16.77 -7.48
CA ILE A 18 6.42 17.34 -6.35
C ILE A 18 5.59 16.28 -5.63
N SER A 19 4.92 15.39 -6.38
CA SER A 19 4.11 14.31 -5.83
C SER A 19 4.99 13.32 -5.05
N PHE A 20 6.13 12.92 -5.62
CA PHE A 20 7.10 12.05 -4.96
C PHE A 20 7.66 12.69 -3.68
N ARG A 21 8.06 13.96 -3.74
CA ARG A 21 8.58 14.69 -2.57
C ARG A 21 7.53 14.87 -1.48
N THR A 22 6.27 15.11 -1.87
CA THR A 22 5.13 15.19 -0.94
C THR A 22 4.90 13.85 -0.24
N ILE A 23 4.92 12.74 -0.98
CA ILE A 23 4.77 11.39 -0.43
C ILE A 23 5.93 11.03 0.52
N GLN A 24 7.17 11.35 0.13
CA GLN A 24 8.35 11.12 0.98
C GLN A 24 8.29 11.96 2.26
N ASN A 25 7.89 13.23 2.17
CA ASN A 25 7.78 14.11 3.33
C ASN A 25 6.65 13.68 4.29
N ILE A 26 5.50 13.23 3.76
CA ILE A 26 4.42 12.64 4.57
C ILE A 26 4.88 11.35 5.26
N SER A 27 5.66 10.51 4.56
CA SER A 27 6.27 9.30 5.13
C SER A 27 7.26 9.61 6.25
N GLU A 28 8.14 10.59 6.07
CA GLU A 28 9.13 10.99 7.08
C GLU A 28 8.48 11.64 8.31
N ALA A 29 7.50 12.52 8.12
CA ALA A 29 6.76 13.14 9.21
C ALA A 29 5.98 12.10 10.03
N SER A 30 5.32 11.15 9.36
CA SER A 30 4.64 10.03 10.02
C SER A 30 5.62 9.09 10.70
N ALA A 31 6.77 8.79 10.09
CA ALA A 31 7.81 7.94 10.68
C ALA A 31 8.47 8.61 11.89
N LYS A 32 8.66 9.93 11.88
CA LYS A 32 9.20 10.70 12.99
C LYS A 32 8.21 10.78 14.15
N SER A 33 6.92 10.96 13.86
CA SER A 33 5.84 10.91 14.86
C SER A 33 5.72 9.51 15.49
N LEU A 34 5.83 8.46 14.67
CA LEU A 34 5.81 7.07 15.15
C LEU A 34 7.05 6.76 15.99
N LYS A 35 8.25 7.16 15.55
CA LYS A 35 9.53 7.01 16.29
C LYS A 35 9.53 7.73 17.64
N ALA A 36 8.91 8.91 17.73
CA ALA A 36 8.78 9.64 19.00
C ALA A 36 7.84 8.93 20.01
N CYS A 37 7.03 7.98 19.56
CA CYS A 37 6.11 7.21 20.40
C CYS A 37 6.75 5.95 21.05
N PHE A 38 7.98 5.59 20.68
CA PHE A 38 8.65 4.34 21.06
C PHE A 38 9.43 4.37 22.41
N ILE A 39 8.88 4.97 23.47
CA ILE A 39 9.52 4.93 24.81
C ILE A 39 8.66 4.18 25.86
N LYS A 40 7.46 3.69 25.51
CA LYS A 40 6.61 2.89 26.41
C LYS A 40 6.04 1.66 25.70
N PRO A 41 5.69 0.58 26.44
CA PRO A 41 4.99 -0.56 25.86
C PRO A 41 3.67 -0.07 25.26
N ILE A 42 3.64 0.00 23.94
CA ILE A 42 2.45 0.35 23.19
C ILE A 42 1.56 -0.89 23.15
N THR A 43 0.31 -0.74 23.58
CA THR A 43 -0.66 -1.83 23.48
C THR A 43 -1.19 -1.90 22.05
N THR A 44 -1.74 -3.05 21.65
CA THR A 44 -2.42 -3.21 20.37
C THR A 44 -3.58 -2.21 20.19
N LYS A 45 -4.18 -1.75 21.29
CA LYS A 45 -5.21 -0.70 21.30
C LYS A 45 -4.62 0.66 20.93
N ASP A 46 -3.44 1.00 21.44
CA ASP A 46 -2.74 2.25 21.11
C ASP A 46 -2.35 2.28 19.63
N ILE A 47 -1.85 1.15 19.08
CA ILE A 47 -1.55 1.02 17.64
C ILE A 47 -2.81 1.22 16.80
N SER A 48 -3.91 0.59 17.18
CA SER A 48 -5.19 0.68 16.45
C SER A 48 -5.74 2.11 16.46
N LEU A 49 -5.60 2.82 17.59
CA LEU A 49 -6.01 4.22 17.72
C LEU A 49 -5.18 5.14 16.83
N GLN A 50 -3.85 4.98 16.84
CA GLN A 50 -2.97 5.78 15.98
C GLN A 50 -3.20 5.50 14.49
N LEU A 51 -3.38 4.24 14.11
CA LEU A 51 -3.69 3.88 12.74
C LEU A 51 -5.00 4.52 12.28
N THR A 52 -6.04 4.48 13.11
CA THR A 52 -7.34 5.10 12.80
C THR A 52 -7.22 6.61 12.61
N LYS A 53 -6.39 7.27 13.43
CA LYS A 53 -6.10 8.71 13.30
C LYS A 53 -5.43 9.02 11.96
N LEU A 54 -4.40 8.27 11.59
CA LEU A 54 -3.70 8.44 10.31
C LEU A 54 -4.63 8.22 9.11
N LEU A 55 -5.46 7.18 9.14
CA LEU A 55 -6.42 6.91 8.06
C LEU A 55 -7.43 8.06 7.89
N ARG A 56 -7.88 8.67 8.99
CA ARG A 56 -8.76 9.84 8.96
C ARG A 56 -8.05 11.06 8.37
N GLU A 57 -6.80 11.33 8.74
CA GLU A 57 -5.99 12.42 8.18
C GLU A 57 -5.77 12.24 6.67
N LEU A 58 -5.56 11.00 6.22
CA LEU A 58 -5.43 10.65 4.80
C LEU A 58 -6.79 10.52 4.09
N LYS A 59 -7.91 10.75 4.78
CA LYS A 59 -9.30 10.62 4.26
C LYS A 59 -9.62 9.22 3.69
N ILE A 60 -8.97 8.17 4.19
CA ILE A 60 -9.20 6.78 3.82
C ILE A 60 -10.29 6.20 4.74
N VAL A 61 -11.51 6.10 4.22
CA VAL A 61 -12.67 5.58 4.98
C VAL A 61 -12.79 4.07 4.82
N GLY A 62 -13.08 3.36 5.90
CA GLY A 62 -13.35 1.91 5.88
C GLY A 62 -12.11 1.00 5.86
N ALA A 63 -10.90 1.57 5.83
CA ALA A 63 -9.68 0.79 5.99
C ALA A 63 -9.47 0.40 7.46
N SER A 64 -9.04 -0.84 7.67
CA SER A 64 -8.61 -1.36 8.97
C SER A 64 -7.22 -1.96 8.85
N ALA A 65 -6.54 -2.23 9.97
CA ALA A 65 -5.28 -2.98 9.95
C ALA A 65 -5.40 -4.31 9.20
N TYR A 66 -6.56 -4.97 9.30
CA TYR A 66 -6.85 -6.21 8.58
C TYR A 66 -6.98 -5.97 7.07
N SER A 67 -7.76 -4.97 6.66
CA SER A 67 -7.98 -4.64 5.24
C SER A 67 -6.69 -4.20 4.56
N ILE A 68 -5.85 -3.43 5.26
CA ILE A 68 -4.54 -2.98 4.76
C ILE A 68 -3.61 -4.18 4.57
N ARG A 69 -3.54 -5.09 5.55
CA ARG A 69 -2.74 -6.32 5.44
C ARG A 69 -3.22 -7.21 4.29
N HIS A 70 -4.55 -7.37 4.14
CA HIS A 70 -5.14 -8.16 3.06
C HIS A 70 -4.78 -7.59 1.68
N SER A 71 -4.94 -6.27 1.52
CA SER A 71 -4.60 -5.57 0.27
C SER A 71 -3.10 -5.65 -0.04
N ALA A 72 -2.24 -5.36 0.93
CA ALA A 72 -0.78 -5.45 0.75
C ALA A 72 -0.33 -6.87 0.39
N THR A 73 -0.87 -7.90 1.06
CA THR A 73 -0.52 -9.30 0.76
C THR A 73 -1.01 -9.73 -0.62
N THR A 74 -2.17 -9.25 -1.04
CA THR A 74 -2.68 -9.47 -2.41
C THR A 74 -1.75 -8.86 -3.45
N GLU A 75 -1.33 -7.60 -3.27
CA GLU A 75 -0.42 -6.94 -4.20
C GLU A 75 0.93 -7.65 -4.28
N LEU A 76 1.48 -8.09 -3.15
CA LEU A 76 2.69 -8.92 -3.13
C LEU A 76 2.49 -10.25 -3.88
N ALA A 77 1.33 -10.89 -3.75
CA ALA A 77 1.01 -12.11 -4.49
C ALA A 77 0.95 -11.85 -6.02
N LYS A 78 0.41 -10.70 -6.46
CA LYS A 78 0.40 -10.29 -7.88
C LYS A 78 1.81 -10.10 -8.44
N LEU A 79 2.75 -9.65 -7.61
CA LEU A 79 4.17 -9.49 -7.96
C LEU A 79 4.93 -10.83 -8.01
N GLY A 80 4.26 -11.96 -7.72
CA GLY A 80 4.87 -13.29 -7.79
C GLY A 80 5.70 -13.65 -6.56
N ILE A 81 5.49 -12.98 -5.43
CA ILE A 81 6.18 -13.33 -4.18
C ILE A 81 5.78 -14.75 -3.75
N PRO A 82 6.75 -15.61 -3.39
CA PRO A 82 6.47 -16.99 -3.01
C PRO A 82 5.54 -17.12 -1.79
N GLU A 83 4.72 -18.17 -1.77
CA GLU A 83 3.76 -18.44 -0.70
C GLU A 83 4.41 -18.48 0.70
N ARG A 84 5.61 -19.07 0.79
CA ARG A 84 6.40 -19.12 2.03
C ARG A 84 6.65 -17.72 2.59
N ASP A 85 7.04 -16.79 1.72
CA ASP A 85 7.45 -15.46 2.14
C ASP A 85 6.22 -14.61 2.49
N LEU A 86 5.09 -14.84 1.82
CA LEU A 86 3.78 -14.28 2.19
C LEU A 86 3.26 -14.83 3.53
N ALA A 87 3.44 -16.12 3.78
CA ALA A 87 3.03 -16.76 5.04
C ALA A 87 3.82 -16.16 6.23
N THR A 88 5.13 -15.95 6.05
CA THR A 88 5.96 -15.23 7.04
C THR A 88 5.49 -13.80 7.23
N PHE A 89 5.20 -13.06 6.15
CA PHE A 89 4.70 -11.68 6.22
C PHE A 89 3.36 -11.55 6.95
N THR A 90 2.48 -12.54 6.81
CA THR A 90 1.13 -12.53 7.40
C THR A 90 1.03 -13.24 8.74
N HIS A 91 2.13 -13.81 9.25
CA HIS A 91 2.16 -14.68 10.43
C HIS A 91 1.18 -15.87 10.32
N HIS A 92 0.97 -16.37 9.10
CA HIS A 92 0.19 -17.57 8.86
C HIS A 92 1.10 -18.77 8.62
N SER A 93 0.56 -19.97 8.84
CA SER A 93 1.23 -21.20 8.42
C SER A 93 1.39 -21.22 6.90
N GLN A 94 2.52 -21.74 6.44
CA GLN A 94 2.67 -22.17 5.05
C GLN A 94 1.51 -23.10 4.68
N ASN A 95 1.01 -23.00 3.44
CA ASN A 95 -0.11 -23.80 2.92
C ASN A 95 -1.46 -23.52 3.58
N SER A 96 -1.58 -22.48 4.40
CA SER A 96 -2.87 -22.13 5.00
C SER A 96 -3.87 -21.67 3.94
N ARG A 97 -5.14 -21.99 4.16
CA ARG A 97 -6.25 -21.60 3.26
C ARG A 97 -6.25 -20.09 2.97
N THR A 98 -5.93 -19.27 3.97
CA THR A 98 -5.83 -17.81 3.83
C THR A 98 -4.75 -17.38 2.84
N VAL A 99 -3.58 -18.05 2.86
CA VAL A 99 -2.49 -17.68 1.94
C VAL A 99 -2.82 -18.13 0.51
N GLN A 100 -3.45 -19.29 0.34
CA GLN A 100 -3.96 -19.72 -0.97
C GLN A 100 -5.02 -18.75 -1.52
N GLN A 101 -5.89 -18.21 -0.66
CA GLN A 101 -6.91 -17.23 -1.04
C GLN A 101 -6.30 -15.95 -1.63
N TYR A 102 -5.16 -15.46 -1.11
CA TYR A 102 -4.46 -14.31 -1.70
C TYR A 102 -4.01 -14.57 -3.13
N TYR A 103 -3.51 -15.76 -3.42
CA TYR A 103 -3.06 -16.14 -4.76
C TYR A 103 -4.24 -16.29 -5.73
N ILE A 104 -5.34 -16.88 -5.27
CA ILE A 104 -6.58 -17.00 -6.05
C ILE A 104 -7.11 -15.59 -6.40
N PHE A 105 -7.15 -14.68 -5.42
CA PHE A 105 -7.62 -13.31 -5.64
C PHE A 105 -6.69 -12.50 -6.56
N ALA A 106 -5.36 -12.63 -6.39
CA ALA A 106 -4.37 -12.04 -7.28
C ALA A 106 -4.51 -12.54 -8.74
N SER A 107 -4.79 -13.83 -8.91
CA SER A 107 -4.99 -14.45 -10.23
C SER A 107 -6.28 -13.94 -10.89
N GLN A 108 -7.38 -13.83 -10.14
CA GLN A 108 -8.66 -13.30 -10.65
C GLN A 108 -8.57 -11.82 -11.06
N THR A 109 -7.81 -11.01 -10.32
CA THR A 109 -7.60 -9.59 -10.66
C THR A 109 -6.69 -9.38 -11.88
N ARG A 110 -5.79 -10.32 -12.18
CA ARG A 110 -5.03 -10.30 -13.45
C ARG A 110 -5.95 -10.58 -14.65
N VAL A 111 -6.93 -11.48 -14.50
CA VAL A 111 -7.87 -11.83 -15.58
C VAL A 111 -8.86 -10.69 -15.86
N SER A 112 -9.39 -10.03 -14.84
CA SER A 112 -10.33 -8.89 -15.04
C SER A 112 -9.67 -7.59 -15.48
N GLY A 113 -8.35 -7.46 -15.36
CA GLY A 113 -7.59 -6.31 -15.84
C GLY A 113 -7.28 -6.32 -17.34
N MET A 114 -7.36 -7.48 -18.00
CA MET A 114 -7.08 -7.63 -19.44
C MET A 114 -8.22 -7.14 -20.32
N ASP A 115 -9.46 -7.13 -19.82
CA ASP A 115 -10.62 -6.60 -20.54
C ASP A 115 -10.60 -5.06 -20.68
N ARG A 116 -9.70 -4.37 -19.97
CA ARG A 116 -9.59 -2.90 -20.01
C ARG A 116 -8.56 -2.35 -20.99
N GLN A 117 -7.85 -3.22 -21.71
CA GLN A 117 -6.85 -2.84 -22.74
C GLN A 117 -7.31 -3.13 -24.19
N LEU A 118 -8.57 -3.54 -24.39
CA LEU A 118 -9.13 -3.82 -25.72
C LEU A 118 -10.33 -2.92 -26.09
N ALA A 119 -10.52 -1.77 -25.41
CA ALA A 119 -11.49 -0.75 -25.81
C ALA A 119 -10.80 0.43 -26.50
#